data_AF-A0A673SNF5-F1
#
_entry.id   AF-A0A673SNF5-F1
#
_cell.length_a   1.000
_cell.length_b   1.000
_cell.length_c   1.000
_cell.angle_alpha   90.00
_cell.angle_beta   90.00
_cell.angle_gamma   90.00
#
_symmetry.space_group_name_H-M   'P 1'
#
loop_
_entity.id
_entity.type
_entity.pdbx_description
1 polymer ?
#
loop_
_entity_poly.entity_id
_entity_poly.type
_entity_poly.pdbx_seq_one_letter_code
_entity_poly.pdbx_strand_id
1 'polypeptide(L)'
;MSKVPDLFEDVKNCYSENEEYSPENDHFSLNQKSFYDASYDPLQEDRMDKSMSLSTSETSKPSQLTLKESVVVTAANGKILKKRRLSLNQFLTDEDLEAIANEVEEEIMKPRSVTHSFRSSEKYNYRRIIKSQFILNDNLSQSIIRMAGGKCLTAAALQNLDHAVKFDMGAYTSREDSKLPVTLRISKTRLFVSAQSENEPVLLKEMPETPKIIKDETNLLFFWERHGTKNYFKSVAYPKFFIATQEENLPVHLASGLPSITDFQILDTLS
;
A
#
# COMPACT_ATOMS: atom_id res chain seq x y z
N MET A 1 23.14 13.99 -60.58
CA MET A 1 22.03 13.28 -59.91
C MET A 1 22.57 12.73 -58.60
N SER A 2 21.88 12.94 -57.49
CA SER A 2 22.28 12.44 -56.16
C SER A 2 21.95 10.96 -56.01
N LYS A 3 22.87 10.19 -55.41
CA LYS A 3 22.54 8.87 -54.84
C LYS A 3 22.03 9.07 -53.41
N VAL A 4 21.02 8.30 -53.04
CA VAL A 4 20.51 8.18 -51.67
C VAL A 4 21.22 6.98 -51.01
N PRO A 5 21.76 7.10 -49.79
CA PRO A 5 22.24 5.95 -49.02
C PRO A 5 21.06 5.09 -48.53
N ASP A 6 21.20 3.77 -48.59
CA ASP A 6 20.23 2.83 -48.02
C ASP A 6 20.51 2.61 -46.52
N LEU A 7 19.49 2.24 -45.75
CA LEU A 7 19.48 2.33 -44.28
C LEU A 7 19.62 0.98 -43.54
N PHE A 8 20.09 -0.07 -44.23
CA PHE A 8 19.94 -1.46 -43.76
C PHE A 8 21.20 -2.35 -43.78
N GLU A 9 22.39 -1.86 -44.13
CA GLU A 9 23.61 -2.71 -44.11
C GLU A 9 24.33 -2.78 -42.74
N ASP A 10 24.18 -1.80 -41.86
CA ASP A 10 24.95 -1.67 -40.59
C ASP A 10 24.49 -2.58 -39.43
N VAL A 11 23.83 -3.73 -39.69
CA VAL A 11 23.35 -4.66 -38.63
C VAL A 11 23.86 -6.10 -38.81
N LYS A 12 25.10 -6.26 -39.31
CA LYS A 12 25.89 -7.51 -39.19
C LYS A 12 27.38 -7.22 -39.03
N ASN A 13 27.88 -7.19 -37.79
CA ASN A 13 29.28 -7.51 -37.40
C ASN A 13 29.50 -7.36 -35.88
N CYS A 14 28.95 -8.27 -35.05
CA CYS A 14 29.23 -8.36 -33.61
C CYS A 14 29.17 -9.80 -33.05
N TYR A 15 29.62 -10.78 -33.82
CA TYR A 15 29.93 -12.13 -33.31
C TYR A 15 31.37 -12.47 -33.71
N SER A 16 32.28 -12.37 -32.75
CA SER A 16 33.64 -12.89 -32.90
C SER A 16 33.68 -14.29 -32.30
N GLU A 17 33.89 -15.29 -33.14
CA GLU A 17 34.53 -16.53 -32.68
C GLU A 17 35.91 -16.18 -32.09
N ASN A 18 36.35 -16.95 -31.10
CA ASN A 18 37.74 -17.04 -30.64
C ASN A 18 37.91 -18.43 -30.02
N GLU A 19 38.03 -19.45 -30.86
CA GLU A 19 38.55 -20.76 -30.44
C GLU A 19 40.09 -20.70 -30.42
N GLU A 20 40.71 -20.91 -29.27
CA GLU A 20 42.07 -21.45 -29.22
C GLU A 20 42.25 -22.32 -27.96
N TYR A 21 43.23 -23.23 -27.99
CA TYR A 21 43.11 -24.56 -27.36
C TYR A 21 44.21 -24.83 -26.31
N SER A 22 43.97 -25.87 -25.49
CA SER A 22 44.95 -26.63 -24.67
C SER A 22 45.08 -26.23 -23.17
N PRO A 23 45.54 -27.14 -22.28
CA PRO A 23 44.74 -28.28 -21.83
C PRO A 23 44.85 -28.51 -20.29
N GLU A 24 44.48 -29.71 -19.83
CA GLU A 24 44.88 -30.31 -18.53
C GLU A 24 44.48 -29.56 -17.24
N ASN A 25 43.37 -30.00 -16.63
CA ASN A 25 43.49 -30.75 -15.38
C ASN A 25 42.27 -31.65 -15.11
N ASP A 26 42.51 -32.66 -14.29
CA ASP A 26 41.63 -33.80 -14.11
C ASP A 26 40.59 -33.61 -12.97
N HIS A 27 39.54 -34.43 -13.02
CA HIS A 27 38.59 -34.73 -11.93
C HIS A 27 37.75 -33.56 -11.35
N PHE A 28 36.42 -33.63 -11.50
CA PHE A 28 35.56 -34.21 -10.46
C PHE A 28 34.18 -34.60 -11.05
N SER A 29 33.54 -35.64 -10.51
CA SER A 29 32.40 -36.31 -11.15
C SER A 29 31.04 -35.70 -10.82
N LEU A 30 30.29 -35.33 -11.86
CA LEU A 30 28.86 -34.98 -11.77
C LEU A 30 28.00 -36.24 -11.56
N ASN A 31 27.71 -36.57 -10.29
CA ASN A 31 26.69 -37.57 -9.96
C ASN A 31 25.28 -36.96 -10.06
N GLN A 32 24.55 -37.29 -11.13
CA GLN A 32 23.09 -37.16 -11.19
C GLN A 32 22.40 -38.46 -10.76
N LYS A 33 21.09 -38.36 -10.47
CA LYS A 33 20.13 -39.45 -10.12
C LYS A 33 20.24 -39.95 -8.66
N SER A 34 19.16 -40.38 -8.01
CA SER A 34 17.73 -40.39 -8.41
C SER A 34 16.82 -40.34 -7.18
N PHE A 35 15.56 -39.93 -7.40
CA PHE A 35 14.48 -40.21 -6.44
C PHE A 35 14.04 -41.69 -6.53
N TYR A 36 13.45 -42.18 -5.44
CA TYR A 36 13.11 -43.58 -5.15
C TYR A 36 14.30 -44.52 -4.90
N ASP A 37 14.41 -44.97 -3.64
CA ASP A 37 14.58 -46.39 -3.33
C ASP A 37 13.46 -46.78 -2.35
N ALA A 38 13.02 -48.04 -2.38
CA ALA A 38 11.92 -48.56 -1.59
C ALA A 38 12.20 -50.02 -1.20
N SER A 39 12.73 -50.22 0.00
CA SER A 39 12.97 -51.54 0.59
C SER A 39 11.94 -51.85 1.70
N TYR A 40 11.49 -53.11 1.74
CA TYR A 40 10.42 -53.62 2.59
C TYR A 40 10.96 -54.53 3.70
N ASP A 41 10.33 -54.45 4.88
CA ASP A 41 10.19 -55.52 5.90
C ASP A 41 11.47 -56.11 6.58
N PRO A 42 11.33 -56.92 7.66
CA PRO A 42 10.14 -57.15 8.50
C PRO A 42 10.35 -56.96 10.03
N LEU A 43 9.22 -56.95 10.75
CA LEU A 43 8.86 -57.59 12.04
C LEU A 43 10.02 -58.16 12.92
N GLN A 44 10.01 -58.08 14.26
CA GLN A 44 8.96 -57.80 15.27
C GLN A 44 9.64 -57.12 16.51
N GLU A 45 9.14 -56.96 17.75
CA GLU A 45 8.02 -57.57 18.50
C GLU A 45 7.46 -56.63 19.62
N ASP A 46 6.55 -57.18 20.44
CA ASP A 46 5.70 -56.55 21.45
C ASP A 46 6.36 -55.73 22.58
N ARG A 47 5.66 -54.64 22.95
CA ARG A 47 5.00 -54.59 24.27
C ARG A 47 3.70 -53.80 24.25
N MET A 48 2.57 -54.50 24.39
CA MET A 48 1.25 -53.88 24.55
C MET A 48 1.12 -53.17 25.92
N ASP A 49 0.34 -52.09 25.99
CA ASP A 49 -1.04 -52.24 26.52
C ASP A 49 -2.01 -51.10 26.13
N LYS A 50 -3.28 -51.48 25.89
CA LYS A 50 -4.57 -50.72 25.86
C LYS A 50 -4.55 -49.19 25.57
N SER A 51 -5.34 -48.68 24.62
CA SER A 51 -6.80 -48.89 24.55
C SER A 51 -7.43 -48.81 23.14
N MET A 52 -8.49 -49.59 22.91
CA MET A 52 -9.32 -49.55 21.69
C MET A 52 -10.39 -48.46 21.70
N SER A 53 -10.77 -47.92 20.53
CA SER A 53 -12.10 -48.19 19.94
C SER A 53 -12.33 -47.56 18.54
N LEU A 54 -12.45 -48.47 17.56
CA LEU A 54 -13.37 -48.47 16.40
C LEU A 54 -13.72 -47.17 15.63
N SER A 55 -13.21 -47.16 14.40
CA SER A 55 -13.71 -46.51 13.18
C SER A 55 -15.23 -46.49 12.92
N THR A 56 -15.67 -45.47 12.17
CA THR A 56 -16.41 -45.65 10.87
C THR A 56 -16.28 -44.39 9.98
N SER A 57 -16.77 -44.45 8.74
CA SER A 57 -16.41 -43.55 7.63
C SER A 57 -17.53 -42.60 7.14
N GLU A 58 -17.12 -41.54 6.42
CA GLU A 58 -17.92 -40.69 5.52
C GLU A 58 -19.06 -39.86 6.19
N THR A 59 -19.70 -38.85 5.57
CA THR A 59 -19.55 -38.22 4.23
C THR A 59 -19.47 -36.68 4.36
N SER A 60 -19.85 -35.87 3.34
CA SER A 60 -19.59 -34.42 3.31
C SER A 60 -20.80 -33.52 2.97
N LYS A 61 -20.74 -32.25 3.45
CA LYS A 61 -21.64 -31.10 3.18
C LYS A 61 -23.08 -31.21 3.75
N PRO A 62 -23.83 -30.09 3.86
CA PRO A 62 -23.46 -28.83 4.52
C PRO A 62 -24.50 -28.42 5.59
N SER A 63 -24.08 -27.74 6.66
CA SER A 63 -25.00 -27.34 7.75
C SER A 63 -25.82 -26.09 7.42
N GLN A 64 -27.15 -26.20 7.50
CA GLN A 64 -28.05 -25.03 7.51
C GLN A 64 -27.92 -24.27 8.84
N LEU A 65 -27.44 -23.03 8.80
CA LEU A 65 -27.41 -22.15 9.97
C LEU A 65 -28.81 -21.57 10.23
N THR A 66 -29.66 -22.30 10.96
CA THR A 66 -30.91 -21.77 11.51
C THR A 66 -30.61 -20.80 12.64
N LEU A 67 -30.58 -19.50 12.31
CA LEU A 67 -30.30 -18.43 13.26
C LEU A 67 -31.50 -18.23 14.20
N LYS A 68 -31.47 -18.89 15.37
CA LYS A 68 -32.46 -18.69 16.45
C LYS A 68 -32.26 -17.32 17.08
N GLU A 69 -33.09 -16.35 16.68
CA GLU A 69 -33.19 -15.05 17.30
C GLU A 69 -33.72 -15.17 18.75
N SER A 70 -33.01 -14.56 19.71
CA SER A 70 -33.36 -14.64 21.13
C SER A 70 -34.36 -13.55 21.52
N VAL A 71 -35.60 -13.95 21.81
CA VAL A 71 -36.65 -13.04 22.26
C VAL A 71 -36.38 -12.57 23.70
N VAL A 72 -35.84 -11.37 23.85
CA VAL A 72 -35.77 -10.67 25.15
C VAL A 72 -37.05 -9.88 25.35
N VAL A 73 -37.87 -10.29 26.32
CA VAL A 73 -39.06 -9.53 26.74
C VAL A 73 -38.69 -8.59 27.89
N THR A 74 -38.64 -7.29 27.60
CA THR A 74 -38.60 -6.22 28.62
C THR A 74 -39.75 -5.25 28.38
N ALA A 75 -40.71 -5.25 29.31
CA ALA A 75 -41.92 -4.43 29.23
C ALA A 75 -41.98 -3.41 30.38
N ALA A 76 -41.68 -2.14 30.09
CA ALA A 76 -42.06 -1.00 30.92
C ALA A 76 -42.08 0.31 30.08
N ASN A 77 -43.27 0.90 29.93
CA ASN A 77 -43.51 2.33 29.69
C ASN A 77 -42.68 3.04 28.59
N GLY A 78 -43.07 2.86 27.32
CA GLY A 78 -42.63 3.69 26.19
C GLY A 78 -43.71 3.78 25.09
N LYS A 79 -43.88 4.95 24.45
CA LYS A 79 -44.92 5.17 23.43
C LYS A 79 -44.66 4.33 22.18
N ILE A 80 -45.64 3.54 21.74
CA ILE A 80 -45.53 2.68 20.55
C ILE A 80 -45.54 3.54 19.27
N LEU A 81 -44.37 3.69 18.64
CA LEU A 81 -44.26 4.21 17.28
C LEU A 81 -44.60 3.10 16.27
N LYS A 82 -45.78 3.20 15.63
CA LYS A 82 -46.19 2.30 14.55
C LYS A 82 -45.27 2.47 13.33
N LYS A 83 -44.26 1.61 13.18
CA LYS A 83 -43.49 1.51 11.92
C LYS A 83 -44.40 1.01 10.80
N ARG A 84 -44.71 1.86 9.82
CA ARG A 84 -45.40 1.48 8.58
C ARG A 84 -44.47 0.54 7.79
N ARG A 85 -44.82 -0.75 7.69
CA ARG A 85 -44.21 -1.64 6.68
C ARG A 85 -44.59 -1.08 5.31
N LEU A 86 -43.60 -0.79 4.48
CA LEU A 86 -43.78 -0.59 3.04
C LEU A 86 -43.61 -1.95 2.37
N SER A 87 -44.72 -2.57 1.98
CA SER A 87 -44.73 -3.75 1.11
C SER A 87 -44.72 -3.27 -0.34
N LEU A 88 -43.58 -3.40 -1.02
CA LEU A 88 -43.47 -3.12 -2.45
C LEU A 88 -44.07 -4.30 -3.23
N ASN A 89 -45.40 -4.31 -3.33
CA ASN A 89 -46.15 -5.22 -4.19
C ASN A 89 -46.82 -4.39 -5.31
N GLN A 90 -45.99 -3.87 -6.21
CA GLN A 90 -46.43 -3.39 -7.52
C GLN A 90 -45.68 -4.19 -8.58
N PHE A 91 -46.42 -4.74 -9.53
CA PHE A 91 -45.84 -5.28 -10.75
C PHE A 91 -45.64 -4.10 -11.70
N LEU A 92 -44.45 -4.00 -12.30
CA LEU A 92 -44.17 -3.02 -13.35
C LEU A 92 -44.99 -3.37 -14.59
N THR A 93 -45.58 -2.36 -15.21
CA THR A 93 -46.33 -2.46 -16.47
C THR A 93 -45.49 -1.82 -17.57
N ASP A 94 -45.67 -2.21 -18.84
CA ASP A 94 -44.88 -1.66 -19.96
C ASP A 94 -45.02 -0.13 -20.09
N GLU A 95 -46.19 0.40 -19.72
CA GLU A 95 -46.51 1.83 -19.68
C GLU A 95 -45.67 2.62 -18.63
N ASP A 96 -45.14 1.95 -17.59
CA ASP A 96 -44.20 2.54 -16.63
C ASP A 96 -42.78 2.73 -17.24
N LEU A 97 -42.43 2.01 -18.31
CA LEU A 97 -41.13 2.10 -18.98
C LEU A 97 -41.06 3.24 -20.01
N GLU A 98 -42.15 3.51 -20.75
CA GLU A 98 -42.19 4.64 -21.68
C GLU A 98 -42.07 6.00 -20.99
N ALA A 99 -42.49 6.10 -19.72
CA ALA A 99 -42.29 7.30 -18.90
C ALA A 99 -40.80 7.62 -18.66
N ILE A 100 -39.94 6.61 -18.55
CA ILE A 100 -38.49 6.78 -18.34
C ILE A 100 -37.79 7.21 -19.65
N ALA A 101 -38.32 6.79 -20.80
CA ALA A 101 -37.69 7.00 -22.11
C ALA A 101 -37.79 8.44 -22.65
N ASN A 102 -38.60 9.31 -22.03
CA ASN A 102 -38.97 10.62 -22.59
C ASN A 102 -38.60 11.83 -21.71
N GLU A 103 -37.97 11.65 -20.54
CA GLU A 103 -37.59 12.77 -19.66
C GLU A 103 -36.24 13.40 -20.06
N VAL A 104 -36.34 14.27 -21.07
CA VAL A 104 -35.45 15.33 -21.57
C VAL A 104 -34.16 15.65 -20.77
N GLU A 105 -33.04 15.67 -21.52
CA GLU A 105 -31.73 16.31 -21.22
C GLU A 105 -31.06 15.99 -19.87
N GLU A 106 -30.10 15.05 -19.88
CA GLU A 106 -29.06 14.99 -18.84
C GLU A 106 -28.16 16.24 -18.89
N GLU A 107 -28.41 17.21 -18.01
CA GLU A 107 -27.35 18.10 -17.56
C GLU A 107 -26.19 17.23 -17.05
N ILE A 108 -24.99 17.41 -17.62
CA ILE A 108 -23.79 16.68 -17.19
C ILE A 108 -23.42 17.15 -15.77
N MET A 109 -24.02 16.51 -14.78
CA MET A 109 -23.75 16.71 -13.37
C MET A 109 -22.29 16.35 -13.09
N LYS A 110 -21.42 17.37 -13.08
CA LYS A 110 -20.06 17.23 -12.56
C LYS A 110 -20.13 16.48 -11.23
N PRO A 111 -19.35 15.39 -11.04
CA PRO A 111 -19.36 14.67 -9.79
C PRO A 111 -19.01 15.65 -8.68
N ARG A 112 -19.99 15.92 -7.81
CA ARG A 112 -19.88 16.89 -6.72
C ARG A 112 -18.79 16.39 -5.80
N SER A 113 -17.58 16.93 -5.94
CA SER A 113 -16.39 16.49 -5.22
C SER A 113 -16.72 16.47 -3.73
N VAL A 114 -16.82 15.25 -3.17
CA VAL A 114 -17.31 15.06 -1.81
C VAL A 114 -16.28 15.67 -0.90
N THR A 115 -16.59 16.86 -0.39
CA THR A 115 -15.76 17.58 0.56
C THR A 115 -15.80 16.77 1.83
N HIS A 116 -14.84 15.84 1.97
CA HIS A 116 -14.79 14.86 3.03
C HIS A 116 -14.53 15.62 4.33
N SER A 117 -15.61 16.00 5.00
CA SER A 117 -15.58 16.97 6.10
C SER A 117 -14.97 16.31 7.32
N PHE A 118 -13.64 16.46 7.46
CA PHE A 118 -12.86 15.84 8.51
C PHE A 118 -13.30 16.35 9.89
N ARG A 119 -14.18 15.56 10.52
CA ARG A 119 -14.97 15.97 11.67
C ARG A 119 -14.25 15.73 12.99
N SER A 120 -13.01 16.20 13.08
CA SER A 120 -12.26 16.34 14.32
C SER A 120 -11.63 17.72 14.37
N SER A 121 -12.04 18.55 15.33
CA SER A 121 -11.37 19.83 15.63
C SER A 121 -10.08 19.58 16.42
N GLU A 122 -9.27 18.63 15.98
CA GLU A 122 -8.08 18.21 16.70
C GLU A 122 -6.93 19.18 16.42
N LYS A 123 -6.33 19.67 17.50
CA LYS A 123 -5.29 20.70 17.45
C LYS A 123 -3.94 20.06 17.63
N TYR A 124 -3.18 19.97 16.55
CA TYR A 124 -1.80 19.50 16.54
C TYR A 124 -0.88 20.69 16.83
N ASN A 125 -0.01 20.58 17.84
CA ASN A 125 0.87 21.65 18.30
C ASN A 125 2.32 21.28 18.00
N TYR A 126 3.06 22.12 17.29
CA TYR A 126 4.45 21.83 16.95
C TYR A 126 5.33 21.77 18.19
N ARG A 127 6.19 20.75 18.28
CA ARG A 127 7.07 20.50 19.43
C ARG A 127 8.54 20.79 19.10
N ARG A 128 9.11 20.09 18.11
CA ARG A 128 10.49 20.25 17.62
C ARG A 128 10.75 19.40 16.38
N ILE A 129 11.85 19.66 15.68
CA ILE A 129 12.47 18.67 14.78
C ILE A 129 13.01 17.51 15.63
N ILE A 130 12.79 16.27 15.19
CA ILE A 130 13.23 15.04 15.88
C ILE A 130 14.22 14.19 15.07
N LYS A 131 14.25 14.37 13.74
CA LYS A 131 15.29 13.90 12.81
C LYS A 131 15.50 14.96 11.73
N SER A 132 16.73 15.15 11.25
CA SER A 132 17.10 16.19 10.29
C SER A 132 18.05 15.68 9.23
N GLN A 133 17.92 16.17 7.99
CA GLN A 133 18.71 15.79 6.81
C GLN A 133 18.75 14.28 6.46
N PHE A 134 17.89 13.44 7.03
CA PHE A 134 17.87 11.99 6.77
C PHE A 134 17.30 11.65 5.39
N ILE A 135 17.75 10.54 4.81
CA ILE A 135 17.22 10.00 3.56
C ILE A 135 16.18 8.92 3.88
N LEU A 136 15.14 8.83 3.04
CA LEU A 136 14.21 7.70 3.02
C LEU A 136 14.58 6.77 1.87
N ASN A 137 14.84 5.51 2.21
CA ASN A 137 14.94 4.40 1.26
C ASN A 137 13.76 3.45 1.48
N ASP A 138 13.18 2.89 0.42
CA ASP A 138 12.16 1.85 0.52
C ASP A 138 12.74 0.44 0.69
N ASN A 139 11.88 -0.58 0.79
CA ASN A 139 12.29 -1.98 0.92
C ASN A 139 13.03 -2.55 -0.31
N LEU A 140 13.00 -1.88 -1.48
CA LEU A 140 13.82 -2.21 -2.64
C LEU A 140 15.17 -1.45 -2.65
N SER A 141 15.51 -0.77 -1.54
CA SER A 141 16.69 0.11 -1.41
C SER A 141 16.69 1.30 -2.37
N GLN A 142 15.53 1.70 -2.90
CA GLN A 142 15.40 2.88 -3.73
C GLN A 142 15.27 4.12 -2.86
N SER A 143 16.05 5.17 -3.14
CA SER A 143 15.97 6.44 -2.43
C SER A 143 14.88 7.33 -3.00
N ILE A 144 14.21 8.10 -2.14
CA ILE A 144 13.27 9.12 -2.59
C ILE A 144 14.02 10.29 -3.25
N ILE A 145 13.68 10.61 -4.50
CA ILE A 145 14.18 11.74 -5.28
C ILE A 145 13.03 12.69 -5.68
N ARG A 146 13.37 13.88 -6.19
CA ARG A 146 12.39 14.75 -6.85
C ARG A 146 12.19 14.32 -8.29
N MET A 147 10.94 14.24 -8.74
CA MET A 147 10.61 14.05 -10.14
C MET A 147 10.93 15.32 -10.95
N ALA A 148 11.16 15.16 -12.26
CA ALA A 148 11.29 16.29 -13.19
C ALA A 148 10.08 17.24 -13.07
N GLY A 149 10.32 18.55 -13.10
CA GLY A 149 9.30 19.56 -12.77
C GLY A 149 9.09 19.83 -11.27
N GLY A 150 9.71 19.04 -10.37
CA GLY A 150 9.99 19.41 -8.98
C GLY A 150 8.82 19.48 -7.99
N LYS A 151 7.59 19.22 -8.43
CA LYS A 151 6.36 19.23 -7.61
C LYS A 151 6.08 17.92 -6.87
N CYS A 152 6.52 16.80 -7.45
CA CYS A 152 6.26 15.44 -6.98
C CYS A 152 7.57 14.73 -6.61
N LEU A 153 7.44 13.62 -5.88
CA LEU A 153 8.53 12.72 -5.52
C LEU A 153 8.41 11.40 -6.29
N THR A 154 9.52 10.69 -6.50
CA THR A 154 9.57 9.31 -6.99
C THR A 154 10.64 8.54 -6.20
N ALA A 155 10.55 7.21 -6.16
CA ALA A 155 11.68 6.37 -5.81
C ALA A 155 12.62 6.19 -7.02
N ALA A 156 13.91 5.97 -6.77
CA ALA A 156 14.87 5.46 -7.75
C ALA A 156 16.09 4.83 -7.03
N ALA A 157 16.72 3.83 -7.63
CA ALA A 157 18.02 3.34 -7.17
C ALA A 157 19.12 4.36 -7.48
N LEU A 158 19.92 4.74 -6.48
CA LEU A 158 20.97 5.78 -6.62
C LEU A 158 22.38 5.23 -6.38
N GLN A 159 23.29 5.58 -7.28
CA GLN A 159 24.74 5.40 -7.07
C GLN A 159 25.35 6.52 -6.20
N ASN A 160 24.79 7.74 -6.27
CA ASN A 160 25.19 8.88 -5.45
C ASN A 160 24.01 9.40 -4.62
N LEU A 161 24.13 9.31 -3.29
CA LEU A 161 23.12 9.73 -2.32
C LEU A 161 22.93 11.26 -2.21
N ASP A 162 23.79 12.08 -2.81
CA ASP A 162 23.56 13.54 -2.86
C ASP A 162 22.41 13.96 -3.80
N HIS A 163 21.95 13.06 -4.67
CA HIS A 163 20.72 13.25 -5.44
C HIS A 163 19.45 12.86 -4.66
N ALA A 164 19.58 12.20 -3.50
CA ALA A 164 18.45 11.83 -2.65
C ALA A 164 17.86 13.05 -1.93
N VAL A 165 16.53 13.03 -1.74
CA VAL A 165 15.84 14.04 -0.94
C VAL A 165 16.13 13.80 0.54
N LYS A 166 16.89 14.73 1.12
CA LYS A 166 17.19 14.79 2.56
C LYS A 166 16.02 15.47 3.28
N PHE A 167 15.42 14.85 4.29
CA PHE A 167 14.22 15.30 5.00
C PHE A 167 14.49 15.78 6.43
N ASP A 168 13.67 16.72 6.90
CA ASP A 168 13.50 17.08 8.30
C ASP A 168 12.13 16.60 8.79
N MET A 169 12.09 15.95 9.95
CA MET A 169 10.87 15.43 10.58
C MET A 169 10.50 16.30 11.78
N GLY A 170 9.45 17.11 11.62
CA GLY A 170 8.89 17.96 12.67
C GLY A 170 7.82 17.22 13.45
N ALA A 171 7.99 17.02 14.75
CA ALA A 171 7.02 16.34 15.62
C ALA A 171 6.01 17.32 16.24
N TYR A 172 4.78 16.85 16.41
CA TYR A 172 3.66 17.56 17.00
C TYR A 172 3.08 16.78 18.20
N THR A 173 2.27 17.44 19.02
CA THR A 173 1.41 16.80 20.03
C THR A 173 -0.06 17.05 19.72
N SER A 174 -0.90 16.03 19.85
CA SER A 174 -2.36 16.10 19.71
C SER A 174 -3.04 15.97 21.08
N ARG A 175 -4.26 15.43 21.16
CA ARG A 175 -4.87 14.98 22.43
C ARG A 175 -4.64 13.50 22.73
N GLU A 176 -4.12 12.74 21.77
CA GLU A 176 -3.92 11.30 21.87
C GLU A 176 -2.41 10.98 21.84
N ASP A 177 -1.79 10.87 23.01
CA ASP A 177 -0.34 10.61 23.16
C ASP A 177 0.09 9.20 22.69
N SER A 178 -0.83 8.35 22.21
CA SER A 178 -0.54 7.00 21.71
C SER A 178 0.17 6.98 20.35
N LYS A 179 0.04 8.06 19.56
CA LYS A 179 0.61 8.20 18.22
C LYS A 179 1.55 9.39 18.16
N LEU A 180 2.54 9.33 17.28
CA LEU A 180 3.49 10.42 17.05
C LEU A 180 3.18 11.12 15.70
N PRO A 181 2.36 12.17 15.67
CA PRO A 181 2.10 12.95 14.47
C PRO A 181 3.33 13.79 14.08
N VAL A 182 3.74 13.70 12.81
CA VAL A 182 4.89 14.40 12.24
C VAL A 182 4.54 15.06 10.91
N THR A 183 5.23 16.15 10.57
CA THR A 183 5.33 16.68 9.20
C THR A 183 6.68 16.31 8.61
N LEU A 184 6.71 15.85 7.35
CA LEU A 184 7.94 15.68 6.59
C LEU A 184 8.21 16.93 5.74
N ARG A 185 9.38 17.54 5.90
CA ARG A 185 9.83 18.73 5.15
C ARG A 185 11.11 18.41 4.39
N ILE A 186 11.29 18.91 3.18
CA ILE A 186 12.57 18.79 2.47
C ILE A 186 13.58 19.76 3.10
N SER A 187 14.72 19.22 3.52
CA SER A 187 15.75 19.93 4.27
C SER A 187 16.23 21.19 3.58
N LYS A 188 16.52 22.24 4.35
CA LYS A 188 16.94 23.57 3.85
C LYS A 188 15.91 24.27 2.94
N THR A 189 14.68 23.75 2.81
CA THR A 189 13.59 24.36 2.02
C THR A 189 12.32 24.57 2.84
N ARG A 190 11.32 25.22 2.21
CA ARG A 190 9.97 25.46 2.76
C ARG A 190 8.92 24.45 2.27
N LEU A 191 9.34 23.37 1.62
CA LEU A 191 8.45 22.41 0.98
C LEU A 191 8.16 21.23 1.92
N PHE A 192 6.88 21.01 2.19
CA PHE A 192 6.34 19.96 3.02
C PHE A 192 5.63 18.90 2.17
N VAL A 193 5.72 17.63 2.57
CA VAL A 193 4.99 16.54 1.92
C VAL A 193 3.51 16.67 2.29
N SER A 194 2.63 16.71 1.29
CA SER A 194 1.18 16.81 1.43
C SER A 194 0.51 15.58 0.82
N ALA A 195 -0.25 14.87 1.66
CA ALA A 195 -1.24 13.89 1.24
C ALA A 195 -2.27 14.51 0.28
N GLN A 196 -2.73 13.68 -0.66
CA GLN A 196 -3.85 13.93 -1.59
C GLN A 196 -4.82 12.73 -1.50
N SER A 197 -5.63 12.44 -2.52
CA SER A 197 -6.52 11.27 -2.52
C SER A 197 -5.78 9.92 -2.47
N GLU A 198 -6.53 8.83 -2.32
CA GLU A 198 -6.07 7.46 -2.60
C GLU A 198 -5.50 7.37 -4.04
N ASN A 199 -4.34 6.74 -4.21
CA ASN A 199 -3.61 6.60 -5.47
C ASN A 199 -3.18 7.91 -6.17
N GLU A 200 -3.44 9.09 -5.59
CA GLU A 200 -2.89 10.35 -6.09
C GLU A 200 -1.44 10.58 -5.59
N PRO A 201 -0.59 11.25 -6.39
CA PRO A 201 0.79 11.55 -6.00
C PRO A 201 0.86 12.50 -4.80
N VAL A 202 1.76 12.25 -3.87
CA VAL A 202 2.04 13.20 -2.78
C VAL A 202 2.69 14.46 -3.37
N LEU A 203 2.17 15.62 -3.00
CA LEU A 203 2.61 16.91 -3.53
C LEU A 203 3.49 17.65 -2.52
N LEU A 204 4.43 18.44 -3.04
CA LEU A 204 5.26 19.33 -2.24
C LEU A 204 4.59 20.70 -2.08
N LYS A 205 3.94 20.92 -0.94
CA LYS A 205 3.31 22.21 -0.59
C LYS A 205 4.34 23.15 0.03
N GLU A 206 4.45 24.37 -0.48
CA GLU A 206 5.28 25.40 0.16
C GLU A 206 4.53 26.10 1.30
N MET A 207 5.19 26.26 2.45
CA MET A 207 4.65 26.97 3.63
C MET A 207 5.62 28.08 4.07
N PRO A 208 5.15 29.29 4.43
CA PRO A 208 6.02 30.44 4.73
C PRO A 208 6.92 30.23 5.95
N GLU A 209 6.44 29.46 6.94
CA GLU A 209 7.20 28.94 8.08
C GLU A 209 6.70 27.53 8.43
N THR A 210 7.40 26.82 9.32
CA THR A 210 6.88 25.56 9.89
C THR A 210 5.61 25.85 10.70
N PRO A 211 4.45 25.24 10.38
CA PRO A 211 3.19 25.54 11.07
C PRO A 211 3.27 25.27 12.58
N LYS A 212 3.16 26.32 13.40
CA LYS A 212 3.23 26.17 14.88
C LYS A 212 2.01 25.42 15.45
N ILE A 213 0.88 25.51 14.75
CA ILE A 213 -0.38 24.81 15.05
C ILE A 213 -0.98 24.34 13.73
N ILE A 214 -1.44 23.09 13.67
CA ILE A 214 -2.25 22.55 12.58
C ILE A 214 -3.62 22.16 13.14
N LYS A 215 -4.68 22.42 12.36
CA LYS A 215 -6.06 22.04 12.65
C LYS A 215 -6.69 21.41 11.41
N ASP A 216 -6.83 22.22 10.36
CA ASP A 216 -7.61 21.88 9.17
C ASP A 216 -6.72 21.29 8.06
N GLU A 217 -5.43 21.67 8.02
CA GLU A 217 -4.42 21.13 7.08
C GLU A 217 -3.82 19.78 7.55
N THR A 218 -4.68 18.83 7.94
CA THR A 218 -4.26 17.49 8.41
C THR A 218 -3.55 16.67 7.34
N ASN A 219 -3.63 17.06 6.07
CA ASN A 219 -2.93 16.40 4.96
C ASN A 219 -1.41 16.63 4.95
N LEU A 220 -0.89 17.59 5.74
CA LEU A 220 0.54 17.74 6.01
C LEU A 220 1.06 16.78 7.10
N LEU A 221 0.16 16.13 7.84
CA LEU A 221 0.48 15.30 8.99
C LEU A 221 0.41 13.81 8.68
N PHE A 222 1.39 13.09 9.21
CA PHE A 222 1.48 11.64 9.16
C PHE A 222 1.75 11.11 10.58
N PHE A 223 1.09 10.04 11.00
CA PHE A 223 1.53 9.29 12.17
C PHE A 223 2.77 8.47 11.78
N TRP A 224 3.88 8.68 12.48
CA TRP A 224 5.09 7.88 12.32
C TRP A 224 5.00 6.62 13.20
N GLU A 225 4.85 5.47 12.55
CA GLU A 225 4.80 4.15 13.17
C GLU A 225 6.13 3.41 12.85
N ARG A 226 6.73 2.69 13.81
CA ARG A 226 8.05 2.03 13.63
C ARG A 226 8.02 0.58 14.12
N HIS A 227 8.36 -0.35 13.23
CA HIS A 227 8.45 -1.78 13.51
C HIS A 227 9.87 -2.28 13.20
N GLY A 228 10.68 -2.45 14.25
CA GLY A 228 12.11 -2.75 14.11
C GLY A 228 12.88 -1.62 13.42
N THR A 229 13.48 -1.93 12.27
CA THR A 229 14.15 -0.97 11.38
C THR A 229 13.19 -0.26 10.42
N LYS A 230 11.98 -0.79 10.20
CA LYS A 230 11.00 -0.30 9.22
C LYS A 230 10.15 0.83 9.79
N ASN A 231 9.93 1.86 8.98
CA ASN A 231 9.21 3.09 9.32
C ASN A 231 8.04 3.28 8.37
N TYR A 232 6.89 3.64 8.92
CA TYR A 232 5.63 3.81 8.19
C TYR A 232 5.10 5.21 8.46
N PHE A 233 4.57 5.87 7.42
CA PHE A 233 4.06 7.24 7.48
C PHE A 233 2.58 7.27 7.07
N LYS A 234 1.71 7.07 8.06
CA LYS A 234 0.27 6.91 7.88
C LYS A 234 -0.42 8.26 7.86
N SER A 235 -1.21 8.56 6.82
CA SER A 235 -1.81 9.89 6.69
C SER A 235 -2.82 10.17 7.82
N VAL A 236 -2.75 11.36 8.44
CA VAL A 236 -3.76 11.81 9.41
C VAL A 236 -5.05 12.20 8.69
N ALA A 237 -4.95 12.80 7.50
CA ALA A 237 -6.11 13.07 6.65
C ALA A 237 -6.76 11.78 6.09
N TYR A 238 -5.97 10.75 5.77
CA TYR A 238 -6.50 9.50 5.21
C TYR A 238 -6.03 8.27 6.02
N PRO A 239 -6.67 7.96 7.19
CA PRO A 239 -6.16 6.98 8.17
C PRO A 239 -6.06 5.50 7.71
N LYS A 240 -6.45 5.20 6.47
CA LYS A 240 -6.28 3.88 5.83
C LYS A 240 -5.00 3.77 4.98
N PHE A 241 -4.34 4.89 4.67
CA PHE A 241 -3.25 4.94 3.70
C PHE A 241 -1.94 5.43 4.34
N PHE A 242 -0.86 4.96 3.76
CA PHE A 242 0.52 5.31 4.09
C PHE A 242 1.16 5.96 2.86
N ILE A 243 2.20 6.77 3.08
CA ILE A 243 3.13 7.13 1.99
C ILE A 243 3.67 5.82 1.41
N ALA A 244 3.67 5.70 0.08
CA ALA A 244 4.08 4.49 -0.61
C ALA A 244 4.92 4.77 -1.86
N THR A 245 5.83 3.85 -2.18
CA THR A 245 6.55 3.77 -3.46
C THR A 245 6.01 2.61 -4.29
N GLN A 246 6.34 2.63 -5.58
CA GLN A 246 6.06 1.57 -6.54
C GLN A 246 7.20 1.55 -7.56
N GLU A 247 7.32 0.45 -8.29
CA GLU A 247 8.33 0.25 -9.32
C GLU A 247 8.13 1.22 -10.53
N GLU A 248 8.96 1.08 -11.57
CA GLU A 248 8.88 1.85 -12.82
C GLU A 248 9.13 3.37 -12.70
N ASN A 249 9.64 3.86 -11.56
CA ASN A 249 9.78 5.30 -11.24
C ASN A 249 8.44 6.05 -11.17
N LEU A 250 7.38 5.36 -10.74
CA LEU A 250 6.08 5.98 -10.51
C LEU A 250 6.12 6.96 -9.32
N PRO A 251 5.25 7.99 -9.32
CA PRO A 251 5.19 8.94 -8.22
C PRO A 251 4.95 8.28 -6.86
N VAL A 252 5.61 8.81 -5.83
CA VAL A 252 5.25 8.52 -4.43
C VAL A 252 3.81 8.96 -4.22
N HIS A 253 2.97 8.08 -3.69
CA HIS A 253 1.52 8.26 -3.56
C HIS A 253 1.02 7.79 -2.19
N LEU A 254 -0.31 7.79 -2.00
CA LEU A 254 -0.95 7.15 -0.85
C LEU A 254 -1.57 5.81 -1.23
N ALA A 255 -1.15 4.74 -0.55
CA ALA A 255 -1.68 3.39 -0.71
C ALA A 255 -1.97 2.72 0.65
N SER A 256 -2.83 1.70 0.67
CA SER A 256 -3.16 0.92 1.87
C SER A 256 -2.15 -0.20 2.18
N GLY A 257 -1.29 -0.55 1.22
CA GLY A 257 -0.35 -1.66 1.26
C GLY A 257 -0.03 -2.14 -0.15
N LEU A 258 0.20 -3.46 -0.30
CA LEU A 258 0.51 -4.12 -1.57
C LEU A 258 -0.53 -3.79 -2.67
N PRO A 259 -0.12 -3.62 -3.94
CA PRO A 259 1.22 -3.87 -4.47
C PRO A 259 2.27 -2.80 -4.11
N SER A 260 1.87 -1.63 -3.63
CA SER A 260 2.79 -0.55 -3.27
C SER A 260 3.57 -0.84 -1.97
N ILE A 261 4.80 -0.33 -1.91
CA ILE A 261 5.73 -0.52 -0.78
C ILE A 261 5.52 0.64 0.20
N THR A 262 5.13 0.33 1.45
CA THR A 262 4.76 1.35 2.47
C THR A 262 5.79 1.49 3.59
N ASP A 263 6.84 0.67 3.58
CA ASP A 263 7.85 0.58 4.62
C ASP A 263 9.21 1.13 4.18
N PHE A 264 9.73 2.05 4.99
CA PHE A 264 10.98 2.77 4.71
C PHE A 264 12.05 2.50 5.75
N GLN A 265 13.30 2.39 5.29
CA GLN A 265 14.48 2.56 6.12
C GLN A 265 14.86 4.04 6.15
N ILE A 266 15.07 4.57 7.35
CA ILE A 266 15.64 5.91 7.56
C ILE A 266 17.17 5.77 7.58
N LEU A 267 17.85 6.47 6.67
CA LEU A 267 19.29 6.62 6.65
C LEU A 267 19.66 8.02 7.15
N ASP A 268 20.18 8.11 8.37
CA ASP A 268 20.68 9.37 8.93
C ASP A 268 22.01 9.76 8.25
N THR A 269 22.08 10.92 7.61
CA THR A 269 23.34 11.45 7.08
C THR A 269 24.20 11.98 8.22
N LEU A 270 25.43 11.48 8.37
CA LEU A 270 26.41 12.07 9.28
C LEU A 270 26.65 13.55 8.92
N SER A 271 26.77 14.39 9.94
CA SER A 271 26.88 15.85 9.87
C SER A 271 28.29 16.34 10.16
#